data_AF-A0A0S7X7U1-F1
#
_entry.id   AF-A0A0S7X7U1-F1
#
_cell.length_a   1.000
_cell.length_b   1.000
_cell.length_c   1.000
_cell.angle_alpha   90.00
_cell.angle_beta   90.00
_cell.angle_gamma   90.00
#
_symmetry.space_group_name_H-M   'P 1'
#
loop_
_entity.id
_entity.type
_entity.pdbx_description
1 polymer ?
#
loop_
_entity_poly.entity_id
_entity_poly.type
_entity_poly.pdbx_seq_one_letter_code
_entity_poly.pdbx_strand_id
1 'polypeptide(L)' 'AGFKATDDSGADLILRRRRQGQPPAIVAIAMKAQHRLYKKFWRLDQRKHRHVAITAVARELCGFVWAILNVVPHS' A
#
# COMPACT_ATOMS: atom_id res chain seq x y z
N ALA A 1 -17.67 7.28 16.67
CA ALA A 1 -17.10 6.04 17.23
C ALA A 1 -15.74 5.81 16.60
N GLY A 2 -14.67 5.99 17.38
CA GLY A 2 -13.29 5.98 16.90
C GLY A 2 -12.83 4.59 16.45
N PHE A 3 -12.06 4.55 15.38
CA PHE A 3 -11.29 3.38 14.95
C PHE A 3 -10.38 2.97 16.11
N LYS A 4 -10.80 1.94 16.86
CA LYS A 4 -10.04 1.39 17.99
C LYS A 4 -8.80 0.72 17.40
N ALA A 5 -7.65 1.37 17.55
CA ALA A 5 -6.36 0.75 17.29
C ALA A 5 -6.26 -0.47 18.21
N THR A 6 -6.36 -1.67 17.62
CA THR A 6 -5.98 -2.89 18.31
C THR A 6 -4.49 -2.80 18.54
N ASP A 7 -4.10 -2.62 19.80
CA ASP A 7 -2.73 -2.73 20.25
C ASP A 7 -2.34 -4.21 20.22
N ASP A 8 -2.02 -4.75 19.04
CA ASP A 8 -1.59 -6.14 18.91
C ASP A 8 -0.75 -6.35 17.63
N SER A 9 0.58 -6.31 17.78
CA SER A 9 1.62 -7.06 17.03
C SER A 9 2.89 -6.24 16.82
N GLY A 10 4.07 -6.86 16.96
CA GLY A 10 5.36 -6.28 16.56
C GLY A 10 5.39 -5.77 15.11
N ALA A 11 4.48 -6.23 14.26
CA ALA A 11 4.26 -5.73 12.90
C ALA A 11 3.86 -4.25 12.85
N ASP A 12 2.95 -3.77 13.72
CA ASP A 12 2.55 -2.35 13.69
C ASP A 12 3.70 -1.46 14.19
N LEU A 13 4.48 -1.92 15.17
CA LEU A 13 5.71 -1.26 15.62
C LEU A 13 6.73 -1.14 14.47
N ILE A 14 6.95 -2.21 13.71
CA ILE A 14 7.87 -2.19 12.54
C ILE A 14 7.35 -1.23 11.47
N LEU A 15 6.05 -1.24 11.18
CA LEU A 15 5.45 -0.34 10.20
C LEU A 15 5.54 1.13 10.63
N ARG A 16 5.32 1.43 11.91
CA ARG A 16 5.51 2.77 12.47
C ARG A 16 6.96 3.23 12.36
N ARG A 17 7.94 2.37 12.69
CA ARG A 17 9.38 2.66 12.51
C ARG A 17 9.73 2.95 11.06
N ARG A 18 9.23 2.15 10.10
CA ARG A 18 9.47 2.38 8.66
C ARG A 18 8.90 3.70 8.13
N ARG A 19 7.80 4.17 8.73
CA ARG A 19 7.14 5.44 8.36
C ARG A 19 7.68 6.65 9.11
N GLN A 20 8.51 6.45 10.14
CA GLN A 20 9.09 7.53 10.91
C GLN A 20 9.98 8.40 10.01
N GLY A 21 9.78 9.72 10.05
CA GLY A 21 10.51 10.67 9.20
C GLY A 21 10.08 10.73 7.74
N GLN A 22 9.08 9.95 7.32
CA GLN A 22 8.55 10.01 5.96
C GLN A 22 7.49 11.12 5.82
N PRO A 23 7.45 11.84 4.69
CA PRO A 23 6.40 12.81 4.42
C PRO A 23 4.99 12.19 4.49
N PRO A 24 4.02 12.85 5.13
CA PRO A 24 2.65 12.33 5.27
C PRO A 24 1.99 11.95 3.94
N ALA A 25 2.31 12.70 2.86
CA ALA A 25 1.80 12.43 1.52
C ALA A 25 2.28 11.07 0.98
N ILE A 26 3.56 10.71 1.19
CA ILE A 26 4.10 9.40 0.79
C ILE A 26 3.40 8.28 1.57
N VAL A 27 3.25 8.46 2.89
CA VAL A 27 2.58 7.49 3.75
C VAL A 27 1.13 7.26 3.30
N ALA A 28 0.41 8.34 2.97
CA ALA A 28 -0.96 8.26 2.48
C ALA A 28 -1.06 7.47 1.16
N ILE A 29 -0.14 7.70 0.21
CA ILE A 29 -0.09 6.95 -1.06
C ILE A 29 0.20 5.47 -0.78
N ALA A 30 1.17 5.16 0.08
CA ALA A 30 1.50 3.79 0.43
C ALA A 30 0.32 3.04 1.09
N MET A 31 -0.41 3.72 2.00
CA MET A 31 -1.60 3.15 2.62
C MET A 31 -2.73 2.92 1.61
N LYS A 32 -2.93 3.85 0.66
CA LYS A 32 -3.89 3.68 -0.44
C LYS A 32 -3.51 2.51 -1.35
N ALA A 33 -2.23 2.37 -1.67
CA ALA A 33 -1.69 1.27 -2.45
C ALA A 33 -1.97 -0.07 -1.79
N GLN A 34 -1.63 -0.22 -0.50
CA GLN A 34 -1.84 -1.47 0.23
C GLN A 34 -3.31 -1.94 0.16
N HIS A 35 -4.26 -1.06 0.47
CA HIS A 35 -5.68 -1.40 0.44
C HIS A 35 -6.18 -1.75 -0.95
N ARG A 36 -5.78 -1.00 -1.98
CA ARG A 36 -6.26 -1.23 -3.36
C ARG A 36 -5.66 -2.49 -3.96
N LEU A 37 -4.36 -2.71 -3.79
CA LEU A 37 -3.65 -3.87 -4.32
C LEU A 37 -4.11 -5.17 -3.66
N TYR A 38 -4.33 -5.16 -2.34
CA TYR A 38 -4.90 -6.31 -1.62
C TYR A 38 -6.29 -6.68 -2.17
N LYS A 39 -7.19 -5.70 -2.28
CA LYS A 39 -8.53 -5.93 -2.84
C LYS A 39 -8.47 -6.40 -4.29
N LYS A 40 -7.59 -5.83 -5.12
CA LYS A 40 -7.43 -6.22 -6.52
C LYS A 40 -6.93 -7.66 -6.65
N PHE A 41 -5.94 -8.05 -5.86
CA PHE A 41 -5.38 -9.40 -5.87
C PHE A 41 -6.49 -10.42 -5.63
N TRP A 42 -7.17 -10.34 -4.48
CA TRP A 42 -8.19 -11.31 -4.10
C TRP A 42 -9.38 -11.32 -5.04
N ARG A 43 -9.81 -10.16 -5.55
CA ARG A 43 -10.90 -10.09 -6.55
C ARG A 43 -10.55 -10.82 -7.84
N LEU A 44 -9.29 -10.75 -8.28
CA LEU A 44 -8.84 -11.39 -9.50
C LEU A 44 -8.51 -12.86 -9.29
N ASP A 45 -7.88 -13.22 -8.18
CA ASP A 45 -7.52 -14.60 -7.84
C ASP A 45 -8.76 -15.50 -7.73
N GLN A 46 -9.88 -14.96 -7.22
CA GLN A 46 -11.17 -15.66 -7.19
C GLN A 46 -11.81 -15.89 -8.57
N ARG A 47 -11.37 -15.18 -9.62
CA ARG A 47 -12.05 -15.16 -10.94
C ARG A 47 -11.16 -15.57 -12.10
N LYS A 48 -9.85 -15.54 -11.93
CA LYS A 48 -8.83 -15.67 -12.97
C LYS A 48 -7.63 -16.44 -12.40
N HIS A 49 -6.78 -16.94 -13.28
CA HIS A 49 -5.55 -17.61 -12.87
C HIS A 49 -4.68 -16.67 -12.02
N ARG A 50 -4.08 -17.22 -10.96
CA ARG A 50 -3.27 -16.47 -9.99
C ARG A 50 -2.19 -15.60 -10.63
N HIS A 51 -1.56 -16.07 -11.70
CA HIS A 51 -0.52 -15.30 -12.41
C HIS A 51 -1.07 -14.01 -13.04
N VAL A 52 -2.33 -14.02 -13.49
CA VAL A 52 -3.01 -12.83 -14.02
C VAL A 52 -3.25 -11.83 -12.88
N ALA A 53 -3.68 -12.30 -11.71
CA ALA A 53 -3.86 -11.45 -10.54
C ALA A 53 -2.54 -10.81 -10.10
N ILE A 54 -1.46 -11.60 -10.01
CA ILE A 54 -0.11 -11.10 -9.67
C ILE A 54 0.34 -10.03 -10.67
N THR A 55 0.25 -10.31 -11.97
CA THR A 55 0.69 -9.38 -13.01
C THR A 55 -0.12 -8.08 -13.00
N ALA A 56 -1.44 -8.17 -12.79
CA ALA A 56 -2.31 -7.00 -12.70
C ALA A 56 -2.02 -6.13 -11.47
N VAL A 57 -1.64 -6.75 -10.34
CA VAL A 57 -1.22 -6.05 -9.12
C VAL A 57 0.14 -5.39 -9.32
N ALA A 58 1.11 -6.09 -9.92
CA ALA A 58 2.44 -5.53 -10.21
C ALA A 58 2.37 -4.30 -11.12
N ARG A 59 1.57 -4.36 -12.20
CA ARG A 59 1.35 -3.20 -13.09
C ARG A 59 0.78 -2.00 -12.34
N GLU A 60 -0.16 -2.24 -11.44
CA GLU A 60 -0.76 -1.15 -10.67
C GLU A 60 0.19 -0.59 -9.59
N LEU A 61 1.01 -1.45 -8.98
CA LEU A 61 2.05 -1.04 -8.04
C LEU A 61 3.01 -0.03 -8.66
N CYS A 62 3.44 -0.24 -9.92
CA CYS A 62 4.30 0.72 -10.63
C CYS A 62 3.67 2.12 -10.69
N GLY A 63 2.35 2.23 -10.87
CA GLY A 63 1.65 3.51 -10.85
C GLY A 63 1.69 4.20 -9.49
N PHE A 64 1.62 3.44 -8.40
CA PHE A 64 1.79 3.98 -7.05
C PHE A 64 3.22 4.44 -6.77
N VAL A 65 4.22 3.70 -7.26
CA VAL A 65 5.63 4.11 -7.17
C VAL A 65 5.86 5.42 -7.91
N TRP A 66 5.34 5.54 -9.13
CA TRP A 66 5.39 6.79 -9.88
C TRP A 66 4.72 7.95 -9.13
N ALA A 67 3.54 7.73 -8.54
CA ALA A 67 2.87 8.76 -7.75
C ALA A 67 3.70 9.23 -6.54
N ILE A 68 4.41 8.31 -5.87
CA ILE A 68 5.32 8.66 -4.76
C ILE A 68 6.48 9.53 -5.27
N LEU A 69 7.09 9.17 -6.40
CA LEU A 69 8.21 9.94 -6.97
C LEU A 69 7.80 11.35 -7.38
N ASN A 70 6.55 11.55 -7.79
CA ASN A 70 6.03 12.86 -8.20
C ASN A 70 5.46 13.69 -7.04
N VAL A 71 5.13 13.08 -5.89
CA VAL A 71 4.60 13.81 -4.74
C VAL A 71 5.70 14.48 -3.92
N VAL A 72 6.95 14.06 -4.08
CA VAL A 72 8.11 14.68 -3.44
C VAL A 72 8.68 15.72 -4.40
N PRO A 73 8.55 17.02 -4.12
CA PRO A 73 9.22 18.05 -4.90
C PRO A 73 10.73 17.83 -4.82
N HIS A 74 11.39 17.76 -5.97
CA HIS A 74 12.84 17.73 -6.02
C HIS A 74 13.28 19.16 -5.72
N SER A 75 13.85 19.37 -4.53
CA SER A 75 14.42 20.66 -4.12
C SER A 75 15.75 20.91 -4.83
#